data_AF-A0A834MSP5-F1
#
_entry.id   AF-A0A834MSP5-F1
#
_cell.length_a   1.000
_cell.length_b   1.000
_cell.length_c   1.000
_cell.angle_alpha   90.00
_cell.angle_beta   90.00
_cell.angle_gamma   90.00
#
_symmetry.space_group_name_H-M   'P 1'
#
loop_
_entity.id
_entity.type
_entity.pdbx_description
1 polymer ?
#
loop_
_entity_poly.entity_id
_entity_poly.type
_entity_poly.pdbx_seq_one_letter_code
_entity_poly.pdbx_strand_id
1 'polypeptide(L)'
;MEIWGIFCQQGIADFSDKSSLRIAYFSVFILVTVLWSAYSAALINCLTSVFHILPFDSLETFVADGTYRLAVLRDTSNYDQFANSEDPLAKKLMNLMLEEDKLPLTVLEAFTNICENRNLAIFAFDEMKMSVVHKIPCNVIHVETGHINNMAIILSKRNPFTDVINFQLQKFCENGIMNRFVNSPFKKKSNDLVKQQPVPLISIISLLIFIQIGIVLSTCILIIEKCIFARKRKKMSMIHHIPSIKSSEF
;
A
#
# COMPACT_ATOMS: atom_id res chain seq x y z
N MET A 1 -0.10 -34.81 -19.99
CA MET A 1 -0.99 -33.63 -19.87
C MET A 1 -1.86 -33.67 -18.61
N GLU A 2 -2.22 -34.85 -18.10
CA GLU A 2 -3.14 -35.01 -16.95
C GLU A 2 -2.69 -34.30 -15.67
N ILE A 3 -1.41 -34.40 -15.30
CA ILE A 3 -0.88 -33.76 -14.08
C ILE A 3 -1.01 -32.22 -14.14
N TRP A 4 -0.79 -31.62 -15.32
CA TRP A 4 -0.91 -30.16 -15.48
C TRP A 4 -2.37 -29.69 -15.31
N GLY A 5 -3.34 -30.50 -15.75
CA GLY A 5 -4.76 -30.24 -15.51
C GLY A 5 -5.11 -30.21 -14.02
N ILE A 6 -4.50 -31.08 -13.21
CA ILE A 6 -4.67 -31.07 -11.74
C ILE A 6 -4.13 -29.77 -11.14
N PHE A 7 -2.93 -29.35 -11.54
CA PHE A 7 -2.32 -28.09 -11.08
C PHE A 7 -3.16 -26.85 -11.45
N CYS A 8 -3.81 -26.86 -12.61
CA CYS A 8 -4.71 -25.78 -13.05
C CYS A 8 -6.16 -25.93 -12.57
N GLN A 9 -6.47 -26.91 -11.70
CA GLN A 9 -7.84 -27.24 -11.25
C GLN A 9 -8.84 -27.56 -12.40
N GLN A 10 -8.34 -27.99 -13.56
CA GLN A 10 -9.16 -28.31 -14.74
C GLN A 10 -9.71 -29.75 -14.74
N GLY A 11 -9.43 -30.53 -13.68
CA GLY A 11 -9.83 -31.92 -13.57
C GLY A 11 -9.00 -32.87 -14.44
N ILE A 12 -9.28 -34.17 -14.36
CA ILE A 12 -8.66 -35.21 -15.18
C ILE A 12 -9.77 -35.87 -16.00
N ALA A 13 -9.55 -36.04 -17.31
CA ALA A 13 -10.54 -36.61 -18.21
C ALA A 13 -10.63 -38.14 -18.10
N ASP A 14 -9.51 -38.82 -17.82
CA ASP A 14 -9.46 -40.28 -17.72
C ASP A 14 -8.96 -40.72 -16.35
N PHE A 15 -9.74 -41.57 -15.67
CA PHE A 15 -9.42 -42.05 -14.34
C PHE A 15 -8.77 -43.44 -14.44
N SER A 16 -7.54 -43.59 -13.95
CA SER A 16 -6.89 -44.90 -13.96
C SER A 16 -7.59 -45.91 -13.06
N ASP A 17 -7.73 -47.15 -13.57
CA ASP A 17 -8.32 -48.27 -12.84
C ASP A 17 -7.44 -48.85 -11.74
N LYS A 18 -6.11 -48.62 -11.81
CA LYS A 18 -5.18 -49.11 -10.78
C LYS A 18 -5.32 -48.32 -9.48
N SER A 19 -5.58 -49.03 -8.38
CA SER A 19 -5.79 -48.48 -7.03
C SER A 19 -4.60 -47.66 -6.51
N SER A 20 -3.36 -48.08 -6.81
CA SER A 20 -2.13 -47.35 -6.43
C SER A 20 -2.06 -45.96 -7.08
N LEU A 21 -2.48 -45.84 -8.34
CA LEU A 21 -2.45 -44.56 -9.06
C LEU A 21 -3.55 -43.61 -8.57
N ARG A 22 -4.69 -44.14 -8.14
CA ARG A 22 -5.78 -43.34 -7.55
C ARG A 22 -5.35 -42.65 -6.25
N ILE A 23 -4.62 -43.36 -5.38
CA ILE A 23 -4.10 -42.81 -4.13
C ILE A 23 -3.07 -41.71 -4.43
N ALA A 24 -2.21 -41.92 -5.43
CA ALA A 24 -1.24 -40.91 -5.86
C ALA A 24 -1.90 -39.65 -6.44
N TYR A 25 -2.95 -39.79 -7.27
CA TYR A 25 -3.68 -38.63 -7.78
C TYR A 25 -4.43 -37.88 -6.67
N PHE A 26 -5.00 -38.60 -5.70
CA PHE A 26 -5.68 -37.98 -4.57
C PHE A 26 -4.72 -37.18 -3.68
N SER A 27 -3.53 -37.70 -3.39
CA SER A 27 -2.54 -36.97 -2.59
C SER A 27 -2.04 -35.72 -3.31
N VAL A 28 -1.81 -35.79 -4.63
CA VAL A 28 -1.46 -34.62 -5.46
C VAL A 28 -2.59 -33.59 -5.47
N PHE A 29 -3.85 -34.02 -5.56
CA PHE A 29 -5.00 -33.11 -5.53
C PHE A 29 -5.10 -32.33 -4.21
N ILE A 30 -4.91 -33.01 -3.07
CA ILE A 30 -4.86 -32.34 -1.76
C ILE A 30 -3.70 -31.33 -1.71
N LEU A 31 -2.51 -31.73 -2.16
CA LEU A 31 -1.34 -30.87 -2.16
C LEU A 31 -1.55 -29.61 -3.01
N VAL A 32 -2.08 -29.75 -4.23
CA VAL A 32 -2.39 -28.61 -5.11
C VAL A 32 -3.45 -27.72 -4.49
N THR A 33 -4.48 -28.29 -3.85
CA THR A 33 -5.53 -27.51 -3.18
C THR A 33 -4.97 -26.66 -2.04
N VAL A 34 -4.07 -27.23 -1.22
CA VAL A 34 -3.39 -26.50 -0.14
C VAL A 34 -2.46 -25.42 -0.69
N LEU A 35 -1.73 -25.70 -1.77
CA LEU A 35 -0.89 -24.69 -2.43
C LEU A 35 -1.72 -23.54 -3.00
N TRP A 36 -2.85 -23.84 -3.63
CA TRP A 36 -3.73 -22.82 -4.20
C TRP A 36 -4.36 -21.95 -3.12
N SER A 37 -4.78 -22.54 -2.00
CA SER A 37 -5.34 -21.78 -0.89
C SER A 37 -4.29 -20.88 -0.23
N ALA A 38 -3.08 -21.39 0.00
CA ALA A 38 -1.96 -20.61 0.52
C ALA A 38 -1.57 -19.47 -0.43
N TYR A 39 -1.48 -19.74 -1.73
CA TYR A 39 -1.21 -18.73 -2.76
C TYR A 39 -2.29 -17.66 -2.80
N SER A 40 -3.57 -18.06 -2.80
CA SER A 40 -4.70 -17.13 -2.82
C SER A 40 -4.71 -16.24 -1.58
N ALA A 41 -4.45 -16.80 -0.39
CA ALA A 41 -4.37 -16.05 0.85
C ALA A 41 -3.20 -15.03 0.83
N ALA A 42 -2.02 -15.46 0.40
CA ALA A 42 -0.85 -14.57 0.26
C ALA A 42 -1.10 -13.46 -0.77
N LEU A 43 -1.70 -13.80 -1.91
CA LEU A 43 -2.05 -12.84 -2.95
C LEU A 43 -3.05 -11.80 -2.42
N ILE A 44 -4.12 -12.24 -1.75
CA ILE A 44 -5.09 -11.33 -1.13
C ILE A 44 -4.37 -10.43 -0.13
N ASN A 45 -3.54 -10.99 0.76
CA ASN A 45 -2.79 -10.20 1.73
C ASN A 45 -1.92 -9.13 1.08
N CYS A 46 -1.22 -9.45 -0.02
CA CYS A 46 -0.42 -8.49 -0.77
C CYS A 46 -1.27 -7.45 -1.51
N LEU A 47 -2.46 -7.81 -1.99
CA LEU A 47 -3.37 -6.89 -2.68
C LEU A 47 -4.11 -5.96 -1.72
N THR A 48 -4.41 -6.42 -0.50
CA THR A 48 -5.10 -5.64 0.53
C THR A 48 -4.15 -4.79 1.36
N SER A 49 -2.89 -5.22 1.49
CA SER A 49 -1.88 -4.46 2.23
C SER A 49 -1.36 -3.31 1.37
N VAL A 50 -1.77 -2.09 1.72
CA VAL A 50 -1.15 -0.88 1.18
C VAL A 50 0.17 -0.67 1.94
N PHE A 51 1.30 -1.06 1.35
CA PHE A 51 2.60 -0.71 1.88
C PHE A 51 2.87 0.77 1.58
N HIS A 52 2.61 1.63 2.56
CA HIS A 52 3.17 2.98 2.54
C HIS A 52 4.63 2.88 2.97
N ILE A 53 5.54 3.00 2.01
CA ILE A 53 6.96 3.17 2.29
C ILE A 53 7.12 4.65 2.67
N LEU A 54 7.22 4.93 3.97
CA LEU A 54 7.54 6.26 4.43
C LEU A 54 9.05 6.49 4.30
N PRO A 55 9.49 7.69 3.92
CA PRO A 55 10.91 8.04 3.84
C PRO A 55 11.59 8.10 5.21
N PHE A 56 10.82 8.31 6.28
CA PHE A 56 11.30 8.39 7.66
C PHE A 56 10.24 7.86 8.65
N ASP A 57 10.70 7.42 9.81
CA ASP A 57 9.89 6.79 10.87
C ASP A 57 10.05 7.49 12.24
N SER A 58 11.01 8.40 12.37
CA SER A 58 11.32 9.13 13.61
C SER A 58 11.87 10.52 13.27
N LEU A 59 11.96 11.39 14.28
CA LEU A 59 12.58 12.71 14.11
C LEU A 59 14.08 12.61 13.76
N GLU A 60 14.77 11.58 14.26
CA GLU A 60 16.18 11.33 13.95
C GLU A 60 16.39 10.97 12.48
N THR A 61 15.58 10.04 11.96
CA THR A 61 15.64 9.63 10.54
C THR A 61 15.16 10.73 9.61
N PHE A 62 14.19 11.54 10.03
CA PHE A 62 13.76 12.75 9.32
C PHE A 62 14.91 13.75 9.13
N VAL A 63 15.64 14.04 10.21
CA VAL A 63 16.78 14.96 10.17
C VAL A 63 17.93 14.39 9.34
N ALA A 64 18.15 13.08 9.41
CA ALA A 64 19.20 12.40 8.64
C ALA A 64 18.93 12.40 7.13
N ASP A 65 17.66 12.25 6.73
CA ASP A 65 17.25 12.34 5.33
C ASP A 65 17.42 13.76 4.78
N GLY A 66 16.94 14.77 5.53
CA GLY A 66 17.16 16.19 5.22
C GLY A 66 16.52 16.68 3.91
N THR A 67 15.80 15.84 3.17
CA THR A 67 15.16 16.22 1.90
C THR A 67 13.84 16.96 2.13
N TYR A 68 13.22 16.77 3.30
CA TYR A 68 11.98 17.40 3.70
C TYR A 68 12.23 18.65 4.54
N ARG A 69 11.46 19.70 4.25
CA ARG A 69 11.38 20.90 5.09
C ARG A 69 10.35 20.69 6.19
N LEU A 70 10.58 21.33 7.33
CA LEU A 70 9.69 21.28 8.48
C LEU A 70 8.86 22.55 8.57
N ALA A 71 7.57 22.42 8.84
CA ALA A 71 6.70 23.54 9.20
C ALA A 71 6.05 23.29 10.56
N VAL A 72 5.90 24.38 11.31
CA VAL A 72 5.13 24.46 12.54
C VAL A 72 4.15 25.62 12.39
N LEU A 73 3.10 25.65 13.20
CA LEU A 73 2.27 26.86 13.25
C LEU A 73 3.07 28.02 13.83
N ARG A 74 2.98 29.18 13.17
CA ARG A 74 3.63 30.40 13.63
C ARG A 74 3.05 30.85 14.97
N ASP A 75 3.87 31.49 15.81
CA ASP A 75 3.45 32.05 17.09
C ASP A 75 2.86 31.00 18.06
N THR A 76 3.36 29.75 17.98
CA THR A 76 2.91 28.65 18.85
C THR A 76 4.04 28.06 19.68
N SER A 77 3.67 27.37 20.76
CA SER A 77 4.62 26.66 21.63
C SER A 77 5.51 25.66 20.89
N ASN A 78 5.04 25.11 19.76
CA ASN A 78 5.82 24.17 18.96
C ASN A 78 7.02 24.85 18.32
N TYR A 79 6.87 26.11 17.87
CA TYR A 79 8.00 26.90 17.37
C TYR A 79 8.98 27.21 18.50
N ASP A 80 8.48 27.74 19.62
CA ASP A 80 9.30 28.11 20.77
C ASP A 80 10.05 26.92 21.36
N GLN A 81 9.46 25.72 21.30
CA GLN A 81 10.10 24.49 21.75
C GLN A 81 11.38 24.19 20.96
N PHE A 82 11.37 24.36 19.63
CA PHE A 82 12.56 24.10 18.83
C PHE A 82 13.54 25.28 18.86
N ALA A 83 13.03 26.51 18.88
CA ALA A 83 13.85 27.73 18.89
C ALA A 83 14.65 27.89 20.19
N ASN A 84 14.07 27.54 21.34
CA ASN A 84 14.70 27.73 22.65
C ASN A 84 15.38 26.46 23.20
N SER A 85 15.34 25.34 22.47
CA SER A 85 15.94 24.09 22.95
C SER A 85 17.44 24.05 22.74
N GLU A 86 18.15 23.55 23.76
CA GLU A 86 19.59 23.32 23.69
C GLU A 86 19.98 22.01 23.00
N ASP A 87 19.01 21.10 22.84
CA ASP A 87 19.19 19.78 22.26
C ASP A 87 19.74 19.87 20.82
N PRO A 88 20.84 19.16 20.49
CA PRO A 88 21.35 19.10 19.12
C PRO A 88 20.31 18.66 18.09
N LEU A 89 19.37 17.79 18.44
CA LEU A 89 18.33 17.35 17.50
C LEU A 89 17.35 18.48 17.19
N ALA A 90 16.91 19.22 18.20
CA ALA A 90 16.03 20.38 18.04
C ALA A 90 16.69 21.48 17.19
N LYS A 91 17.99 21.74 17.38
CA LYS A 91 18.75 22.70 16.56
C LYS A 91 18.81 22.28 15.09
N LYS A 92 18.97 20.98 14.82
CA LYS A 92 18.93 20.45 13.44
C LYS A 92 17.53 20.57 12.83
N LEU A 93 16.47 20.29 13.60
CA LEU A 93 15.10 20.49 13.17
C LEU A 93 14.82 21.96 12.84
N MET A 94 15.33 22.89 13.66
CA MET A 94 15.22 24.33 13.42
C MET A 94 15.87 24.74 12.08
N ASN A 95 17.02 24.16 11.73
CA ASN A 95 17.66 24.42 10.43
C ASN A 95 16.83 23.90 9.23
N LEU A 96 16.06 22.84 9.42
CA LEU A 96 15.15 22.29 8.41
C LEU A 96 13.80 23.03 8.36
N MET A 97 13.52 23.85 9.37
CA MET A 97 12.27 24.62 9.48
C MET A 97 12.19 25.70 8.41
N LEU A 98 10.99 25.95 7.89
CA LEU A 98 10.71 27.13 7.06
C LEU A 98 11.03 28.42 7.82
N GLU A 99 11.36 29.46 7.06
CA GLU A 99 11.52 30.81 7.60
C GLU A 99 10.23 31.27 8.28
N GLU A 100 10.35 32.07 9.33
CA GLU A 100 9.24 32.43 10.22
C GLU A 100 8.08 33.14 9.49
N ASP A 101 8.39 33.94 8.48
CA ASP A 101 7.43 34.64 7.62
C ASP A 101 6.62 33.69 6.73
N LYS A 102 7.17 32.52 6.40
CA LYS A 102 6.55 31.48 5.56
C LYS A 102 5.82 30.40 6.37
N LEU A 103 5.86 30.48 7.70
CA LEU A 103 5.15 29.53 8.55
C LEU A 103 3.63 29.76 8.47
N PRO A 104 2.83 28.69 8.40
CA PRO A 104 1.38 28.79 8.33
C PRO A 104 0.80 29.40 9.61
N LEU A 105 -0.22 30.24 9.44
CA LEU A 105 -0.93 30.89 10.54
C LEU A 105 -2.10 30.05 11.05
N THR A 106 -2.68 29.23 10.17
CA THR A 106 -3.85 28.42 10.50
C THR A 106 -3.60 26.94 10.25
N VAL A 107 -4.27 26.10 11.03
CA VAL A 107 -4.16 24.63 10.90
C VAL A 107 -4.57 24.17 9.50
N LEU A 108 -5.63 24.77 8.94
CA LEU A 108 -6.12 24.43 7.60
C LEU A 108 -5.09 24.79 6.51
N GLU A 109 -4.52 25.99 6.58
CA GLU A 109 -3.46 26.44 5.67
C GLU A 109 -2.25 25.51 5.75
N ALA A 110 -1.85 25.14 6.97
CA ALA A 110 -0.74 24.22 7.19
C ALA A 110 -0.96 22.89 6.43
N PHE A 111 -2.09 22.21 6.66
CA PHE A 111 -2.39 20.96 5.96
C PHE A 111 -2.62 21.13 4.45
N THR A 112 -3.09 22.30 4.00
CA THR A 112 -3.24 22.60 2.56
C THR A 112 -1.86 22.74 1.90
N ASN A 113 -0.92 23.42 2.56
CA ASN A 113 0.45 23.62 2.08
C ASN A 113 1.23 22.30 1.92
N ILE A 114 0.99 21.30 2.79
CA ILE A 114 1.56 19.94 2.60
C ILE A 114 1.01 19.30 1.32
N CYS A 115 -0.29 19.45 1.05
CA CYS A 115 -0.89 18.85 -0.13
C CYS A 115 -0.35 19.46 -1.43
N GLU A 116 0.05 20.74 -1.39
CA GLU A 116 0.67 21.44 -2.52
C GLU A 116 2.16 21.12 -2.66
N ASN A 117 2.89 21.02 -1.54
CA ASN A 117 4.34 20.80 -1.51
C ASN A 117 4.71 19.40 -0.99
N ARG A 118 5.13 18.52 -1.91
CA ARG A 118 5.46 17.12 -1.57
C ARG A 118 6.64 16.92 -0.60
N ASN A 119 7.52 17.91 -0.48
CA ASN A 119 8.72 17.85 0.38
C ASN A 119 8.54 18.66 1.67
N LEU A 120 7.29 18.84 2.12
CA LEU A 120 6.97 19.56 3.35
C LEU A 120 6.34 18.61 4.37
N ALA A 121 6.89 18.62 5.57
CA ALA A 121 6.32 17.94 6.73
C ALA A 121 5.86 18.98 7.76
N ILE A 122 4.77 18.68 8.48
CA ILE A 122 4.31 19.53 9.59
C ILE A 122 4.46 18.77 10.89
N PHE A 123 5.01 19.48 11.88
CA PHE A 123 4.95 19.05 13.27
C PHE A 123 3.69 19.63 13.93
N ALA A 124 2.69 18.78 14.12
CA ALA A 124 1.41 19.13 14.72
C ALA A 124 0.84 17.97 15.53
N PHE A 125 -0.09 18.28 16.43
CA PHE A 125 -0.81 17.28 17.21
C PHE A 125 -1.97 16.68 16.41
N ASP A 126 -2.32 15.43 16.73
CA ASP A 126 -3.43 14.73 16.05
C ASP A 126 -4.75 15.49 16.19
N GLU A 127 -5.01 16.11 17.34
CA GLU A 127 -6.20 16.94 17.56
C GLU A 127 -6.32 18.07 16.52
N MET A 128 -5.20 18.67 16.12
CA MET A 128 -5.18 19.73 15.12
C MET A 128 -5.63 19.19 13.76
N LYS A 129 -5.09 18.05 13.32
CA LYS A 129 -5.54 17.36 12.10
C LYS A 129 -7.04 17.04 12.17
N MET A 130 -7.50 16.50 13.30
CA MET A 130 -8.89 16.12 13.50
C MET A 130 -9.86 17.30 13.36
N SER A 131 -9.45 18.50 13.76
CA SER A 131 -10.28 19.71 13.66
C SER A 131 -10.58 20.15 12.21
N VAL A 132 -9.74 19.77 11.25
CA VAL A 132 -9.84 20.19 9.84
C VAL A 132 -9.90 19.02 8.86
N VAL A 133 -9.97 17.77 9.33
CA VAL A 133 -9.85 16.56 8.50
C VAL A 133 -10.78 16.54 7.29
N HIS A 134 -12.00 17.06 7.41
CA HIS A 134 -12.98 17.12 6.33
C HIS A 134 -12.68 18.18 5.25
N LYS A 135 -11.74 19.08 5.51
CA LYS A 135 -11.34 20.18 4.62
C LYS A 135 -9.95 19.94 3.99
N ILE A 136 -9.23 18.90 4.39
CA ILE A 136 -7.92 18.58 3.83
C ILE A 136 -8.11 17.93 2.45
N PRO A 137 -7.48 18.45 1.37
CA PRO A 137 -7.72 17.96 0.01
C PRO A 137 -6.97 16.66 -0.34
N CYS A 138 -6.02 16.22 0.51
CA CYS A 138 -5.18 15.05 0.26
C CYS A 138 -5.17 14.07 1.45
N ASN A 139 -4.62 12.87 1.24
CA ASN A 139 -4.41 11.89 2.30
C ASN A 139 -3.09 12.17 3.02
N VAL A 140 -3.17 12.57 4.30
CA VAL A 140 -2.00 12.91 5.12
C VAL A 140 -1.69 11.76 6.07
N ILE A 141 -0.48 11.23 5.95
CA ILE A 141 0.08 10.20 6.81
C ILE A 141 0.82 10.89 7.96
N HIS A 142 0.78 10.29 9.16
CA HIS A 142 1.46 10.80 10.35
C HIS A 142 2.59 9.85 10.74
N VAL A 143 3.63 10.41 11.36
CA VAL A 143 4.74 9.68 11.96
C VAL A 143 4.74 10.01 13.44
N GLU A 144 4.70 8.99 14.29
CA GLU A 144 4.73 9.19 15.73
C GLU A 144 6.12 9.67 16.17
N THR A 145 6.19 10.83 16.79
CA THR A 145 7.45 11.43 17.25
C THR A 145 7.77 11.10 18.71
N GLY A 146 6.86 10.39 19.40
CA GLY A 146 6.96 10.10 20.84
C GLY A 146 6.84 11.32 21.74
N HIS A 147 6.57 12.50 21.18
CA HIS A 147 6.41 13.73 21.96
C HIS A 147 5.09 13.72 22.72
N ILE A 148 5.17 13.83 24.05
CA ILE A 148 4.01 13.90 24.93
C ILE A 148 3.67 15.37 25.14
N ASN A 149 2.47 15.76 24.74
CA ASN A 149 1.95 17.09 25.03
C ASN A 149 0.92 17.06 26.15
N ASN A 150 1.02 18.03 27.06
CA ASN A 150 0.11 18.18 28.19
C ASN A 150 -0.75 19.41 27.99
N MET A 151 -2.08 19.23 28.03
CA MET A 151 -3.02 20.34 28.05
C MET A 151 -3.35 20.72 29.50
N ALA A 152 -3.40 22.02 29.77
CA ALA A 152 -3.73 22.56 31.09
C ALA A 152 -4.74 23.70 30.98
N ILE A 153 -5.48 23.93 32.05
CA ILE A 153 -6.36 25.10 32.18
C ILE A 153 -5.51 26.26 32.70
N ILE A 154 -5.47 27.35 31.95
CA ILE A 154 -4.72 28.55 32.33
C ILE A 154 -5.60 29.40 33.25
N LEU A 155 -5.05 29.78 34.40
CA LEU A 155 -5.69 30.66 35.38
C LEU A 155 -4.82 31.91 35.62
N SER A 156 -5.45 32.99 36.09
CA SER A 156 -4.73 34.19 36.53
C SER A 156 -3.77 33.86 37.67
N LYS A 157 -2.64 34.58 37.74
CA LYS A 157 -1.64 34.36 38.80
C LYS A 157 -2.28 34.53 40.19
N ARG A 158 -2.07 33.53 41.07
CA ARG A 158 -2.66 33.46 42.43
C ARG A 158 -4.20 33.48 42.44
N ASN A 159 -4.82 32.75 41.51
CA ASN A 159 -6.28 32.59 41.49
C ASN A 159 -6.74 31.72 42.70
N PRO A 160 -7.73 32.16 43.49
CA PRO A 160 -8.23 31.41 44.65
C PRO A 160 -8.89 30.08 44.29
N PHE A 161 -9.28 29.87 43.02
CA PHE A 161 -9.93 28.65 42.56
C PHE A 161 -8.95 27.57 42.06
N THR A 162 -7.64 27.85 42.06
CA THR A 162 -6.64 26.93 41.51
C THR A 162 -6.71 25.55 42.17
N ASP A 163 -6.76 25.49 43.50
CA ASP A 163 -6.79 24.22 44.24
C ASP A 163 -8.09 23.45 44.00
N VAL A 164 -9.22 24.17 43.94
CA VAL A 164 -10.53 23.57 43.67
C VAL A 164 -10.57 22.96 42.27
N ILE A 165 -10.08 23.69 41.27
CA ILE A 165 -10.05 23.23 39.88
C ILE A 165 -9.11 22.02 39.75
N ASN A 166 -7.91 22.08 40.34
CA ASN A 166 -6.97 20.96 40.32
C ASN A 166 -7.57 19.70 40.95
N PHE A 167 -8.24 19.84 42.11
CA PHE A 167 -8.90 18.72 42.77
C PHE A 167 -10.00 18.10 41.88
N GLN A 168 -10.82 18.91 41.21
CA GLN A 168 -11.86 18.39 40.31
C GLN A 168 -11.27 17.73 39.05
N LEU A 169 -10.22 18.30 38.47
CA LEU A 169 -9.53 17.71 37.33
C LEU A 169 -8.93 16.35 37.67
N GLN A 170 -8.27 16.25 38.84
CA GLN A 170 -7.72 14.98 39.30
C GLN A 170 -8.83 13.94 39.49
N LYS A 171 -9.95 14.33 40.11
CA LYS A 171 -11.12 13.46 40.26
C LYS A 171 -11.71 13.01 38.90
N PHE A 172 -11.69 13.87 37.88
CA PHE A 172 -12.16 13.49 36.53
C PHE A 172 -11.20 12.51 35.83
N CYS A 173 -9.90 12.64 36.06
CA CYS A 173 -8.91 11.69 35.57
C CYS A 173 -9.03 10.33 36.28
N GLU A 174 -9.09 10.32 37.61
CA GLU A 174 -9.18 9.10 38.43
C GLU A 174 -10.47 8.32 38.18
N ASN A 175 -11.60 9.01 38.01
CA ASN A 175 -12.89 8.37 37.73
C ASN A 175 -13.06 7.98 36.24
N GLY A 176 -12.07 8.23 35.39
CA GLY A 176 -12.13 7.91 33.95
C GLY A 176 -13.13 8.76 33.15
N ILE A 177 -13.66 9.85 33.74
CA ILE A 177 -14.56 10.78 33.05
C ILE A 177 -13.83 11.41 31.85
N MET A 178 -12.55 11.75 32.03
CA MET A 178 -11.72 12.26 30.94
C MET A 178 -11.60 11.26 29.79
N ASN A 179 -11.34 9.98 30.12
CA ASN A 179 -11.23 8.91 29.13
C ASN A 179 -12.53 8.69 28.36
N ARG A 180 -13.69 8.87 29.02
CA ARG A 180 -15.00 8.81 28.36
C ARG A 180 -15.20 9.95 27.36
N PHE A 181 -14.75 11.17 27.68
CA PHE A 181 -14.83 12.30 26.75
C PHE A 181 -13.91 12.10 25.54
N VAL A 182 -12.68 11.66 25.76
CA VAL A 182 -11.70 11.40 24.69
C VAL A 182 -12.17 10.28 23.75
N ASN A 183 -12.71 9.19 24.30
CA ASN A 183 -13.17 8.03 23.54
C ASN A 183 -14.63 8.14 23.07
N SER A 184 -15.25 9.31 23.23
CA SER A 184 -16.63 9.53 22.84
C SER A 184 -16.84 9.26 21.33
N PRO A 185 -17.95 8.59 20.94
CA PRO A 185 -18.22 8.25 19.55
C PRO A 185 -18.26 9.45 18.59
N PHE A 186 -18.44 10.67 19.12
CA PHE A 186 -18.34 11.91 18.35
C PHE A 186 -16.93 12.15 17.76
N LYS A 187 -15.85 11.69 18.42
CA LYS A 187 -14.46 11.82 17.92
C LYS A 187 -14.06 10.69 16.96
N LYS A 188 -14.69 9.50 17.05
CA LYS A 188 -14.39 8.33 16.19
C LYS A 188 -14.99 8.41 14.80
N LYS A 189 -16.13 9.10 14.62
CA LYS A 189 -16.88 9.12 13.36
C LYS A 189 -16.09 9.70 12.16
N SER A 190 -15.05 10.49 12.43
CA SER A 190 -14.15 11.07 11.43
C SER A 190 -13.01 10.16 10.98
N ASN A 191 -12.67 9.10 11.75
CA ASN A 191 -11.52 8.24 11.47
C ASN A 191 -11.88 6.99 10.66
N ASP A 192 -13.13 6.53 10.72
CA ASP A 192 -13.52 5.20 10.25
C ASP A 192 -14.22 5.17 8.89
N LEU A 193 -14.19 6.25 8.11
CA LEU A 193 -14.41 6.12 6.67
C LEU A 193 -13.12 5.60 6.04
N VAL A 194 -12.77 4.36 6.39
CA VAL A 194 -11.97 3.49 5.53
C VAL A 194 -12.79 3.34 4.25
N LYS A 195 -12.67 4.32 3.35
CA LYS A 195 -13.11 4.18 1.97
C LYS A 195 -12.40 2.93 1.51
N GLN A 196 -13.17 1.86 1.26
CA GLN A 196 -12.69 0.67 0.58
C GLN A 196 -11.99 1.15 -0.69
N GLN A 197 -10.66 1.19 -0.65
CA GLN A 197 -9.88 1.62 -1.79
C GLN A 197 -10.01 0.49 -2.81
N PRO A 198 -10.52 0.77 -4.02
CA PRO A 198 -10.60 -0.24 -5.06
C PRO A 198 -9.18 -0.73 -5.36
N VAL A 199 -9.01 -2.05 -5.49
CA VAL A 199 -7.73 -2.65 -5.85
C VAL A 199 -7.28 -2.04 -7.18
N PRO A 200 -6.11 -1.37 -7.24
CA PRO A 200 -5.67 -0.72 -8.46
C PRO A 200 -5.40 -1.78 -9.53
N LEU A 201 -5.94 -1.56 -10.74
CA LEU A 201 -5.76 -2.47 -11.89
C LEU A 201 -4.28 -2.71 -12.25
N ILE A 202 -3.40 -1.80 -11.81
CA ILE A 202 -1.94 -1.90 -11.91
C ILE A 202 -1.40 -3.19 -11.30
N SER A 203 -2.01 -3.70 -10.23
CA SER A 203 -1.55 -4.93 -9.57
C SER A 203 -1.76 -6.19 -10.43
N ILE A 204 -2.65 -6.15 -11.44
CA ILE A 204 -2.99 -7.29 -12.30
C ILE A 204 -2.30 -7.19 -13.68
N ILE A 205 -1.64 -6.06 -13.98
CA ILE A 205 -1.00 -5.83 -15.29
C ILE A 205 0.02 -6.94 -15.62
N SER A 206 0.85 -7.34 -14.66
CA SER A 206 1.84 -8.40 -14.88
C SER A 206 1.20 -9.72 -15.31
N LEU A 207 0.06 -10.09 -14.72
CA LEU A 207 -0.67 -11.31 -15.09
C LEU A 207 -1.24 -11.22 -16.51
N LEU A 208 -1.79 -10.06 -16.89
CA LEU A 208 -2.30 -9.83 -18.23
C LEU A 208 -1.20 -9.93 -19.28
N ILE A 209 -0.01 -9.40 -19.00
CA ILE A 209 1.15 -9.48 -19.91
C ILE A 209 1.56 -10.94 -20.14
N PHE A 210 1.63 -11.77 -19.09
CA PHE A 210 1.96 -13.19 -19.23
C PHE A 210 0.97 -13.94 -20.13
N ILE A 211 -0.33 -13.68 -19.98
CA ILE A 211 -1.38 -14.28 -20.81
C ILE A 211 -1.20 -13.86 -22.28
N GLN A 212 -0.94 -12.57 -22.54
CA GLN A 212 -0.70 -12.08 -23.89
C GLN A 212 0.50 -12.74 -24.56
N ILE A 213 1.61 -12.90 -23.83
CA ILE A 213 2.81 -13.60 -24.34
C ILE A 213 2.47 -15.05 -24.71
N GLY A 214 1.69 -15.76 -23.88
CA GLY A 214 1.26 -17.12 -24.15
C GLY A 214 0.42 -17.25 -25.43
N ILE A 215 -0.53 -16.33 -25.64
CA ILE A 215 -1.39 -16.30 -26.84
C ILE A 215 -0.54 -16.06 -28.09
N VAL A 216 0.37 -15.09 -28.06
CA VAL A 216 1.26 -14.78 -29.19
C VAL A 216 2.15 -15.99 -29.51
N LEU A 217 2.78 -16.60 -28.50
CA LEU A 217 3.66 -17.75 -28.70
C LEU A 217 2.91 -18.94 -29.29
N SER A 218 1.72 -19.25 -28.77
CA SER A 218 0.88 -20.33 -29.31
C SER A 218 0.48 -20.08 -30.76
N THR A 219 0.11 -18.83 -31.08
CA THR A 219 -0.25 -18.43 -32.45
C THR A 219 0.95 -18.56 -33.39
N CYS A 220 2.14 -18.16 -32.96
CA CYS A 220 3.38 -18.31 -33.73
C CYS A 220 3.71 -19.77 -34.03
N ILE A 221 3.62 -20.66 -33.04
CA ILE A 221 3.85 -22.10 -33.22
C ILE A 221 2.86 -22.67 -34.24
N LEU A 222 1.58 -22.33 -34.12
CA LEU A 222 0.54 -22.80 -35.04
C LEU A 222 0.78 -22.32 -36.48
N ILE A 223 1.22 -21.08 -36.67
CA ILE A 223 1.58 -20.54 -37.99
C ILE A 223 2.78 -21.30 -38.56
N ILE A 224 3.82 -21.55 -37.77
CA ILE A 224 5.02 -22.29 -38.18
C ILE A 224 4.65 -23.71 -38.63
N GLU A 225 3.83 -24.42 -37.84
CA GLU A 225 3.37 -25.76 -38.20
C GLU A 225 2.59 -25.78 -39.51
N LYS A 226 1.66 -24.83 -39.71
CA LYS A 226 0.91 -24.70 -40.96
C LYS A 226 1.82 -24.40 -42.14
N CYS A 227 2.83 -23.54 -41.98
CA CYS A 227 3.82 -23.26 -43.02
C CYS A 227 4.67 -24.48 -43.37
N ILE A 228 5.13 -25.25 -42.37
CA ILE A 228 5.90 -26.49 -42.59
C ILE A 228 5.02 -27.54 -43.28
N PHE A 229 3.78 -27.71 -42.84
CA PHE A 229 2.85 -28.65 -43.45
C PHE A 229 2.51 -28.27 -44.89
N ALA A 230 2.27 -26.98 -45.18
CA ALA A 230 2.04 -26.48 -46.53
C ALA A 230 3.26 -26.70 -47.44
N ARG A 231 4.49 -26.50 -46.93
CA ARG A 231 5.74 -26.79 -47.65
C ARG A 231 5.91 -28.28 -47.93
N LYS A 232 5.64 -29.16 -46.96
CA LYS A 232 5.65 -30.62 -47.17
C LYS A 232 4.61 -31.05 -48.22
N ARG A 233 3.40 -30.50 -48.20
CA ARG A 233 2.35 -30.81 -49.17
C ARG A 233 2.71 -30.37 -50.59
N LYS A 234 3.31 -29.18 -50.76
CA LYS A 234 3.85 -28.72 -52.06
C LYS A 234 4.97 -29.61 -52.56
N LYS A 235 5.86 -30.09 -51.68
CA LYS A 235 6.96 -31.01 -52.04
C LYS A 235 6.44 -32.39 -52.51
N MET A 236 5.34 -32.87 -51.92
CA MET A 236 4.72 -34.16 -52.29
C MET A 236 3.92 -34.07 -53.60
N SER A 237 3.34 -32.91 -53.92
CA SER A 237 2.69 -32.64 -55.22
C SER A 237 3.67 -32.52 -56.40
N MET A 238 4.93 -32.11 -56.17
CA MET A 238 5.96 -32.12 -57.23
C MET A 238 6.48 -33.52 -57.56
N ILE A 239 6.49 -34.46 -56.61
CA ILE A 239 7.01 -35.83 -56.82
C ILE A 239 6.08 -36.67 -57.70
N HIS A 240 4.78 -36.37 -57.73
CA HIS A 240 3.81 -37.08 -58.57
C HIS A 240 3.76 -36.59 -60.04
N HIS A 241 4.59 -35.61 -60.41
CA HIS A 241 4.62 -35.03 -61.75
C HIS A 241 5.82 -35.48 -62.60
N ILE A 242 6.60 -36.49 -62.20
CA ILE A 242 7.57 -37.16 -63.08
C ILE A 242 6.81 -38.22 -63.88
N PRO A 243 6.52 -38.00 -65.18
CA PRO A 243 5.88 -39.01 -66.01
C PRO A 243 6.93 -40.05 -66.40
N SER A 244 6.49 -41.30 -66.47
CA SER A 244 7.22 -42.39 -67.11
C SER A 244 7.71 -41.97 -68.50
N ILE A 245 9.03 -41.92 -68.67
CA ILE A 245 9.66 -41.85 -69.99
C ILE A 245 9.33 -43.17 -70.70
N LYS A 246 8.43 -43.08 -71.67
CA LYS A 246 8.13 -44.10 -72.66
C LYS A 246 9.27 -44.05 -73.69
N SER A 247 10.09 -45.10 -73.76
CA SER A 247 10.97 -45.36 -74.91
C SER A 247 10.60 -46.72 -75.49
N SER A 248 9.76 -46.69 -76.51
CA SER A 248 9.48 -47.80 -77.44
C SER A 248 9.55 -47.24 -78.85
N GLU A 249 10.12 -48.03 -79.77
CA GLU A 249 10.47 -47.76 -81.19
C GLU A 249 11.87 -47.13 -81.32
N PHE A 250 12.94 -47.82 -81.77
CA PHE A 250 13.08 -48.89 -82.77
C PHE A 250 14.13 -49.95 -82.38
#